data_AF-A0A350LKT7-F1
#
_entry.id   AF-A0A350LKT7-F1
#
_cell.length_a   1.000
_cell.length_b   1.000
_cell.length_c   1.000
_cell.angle_alpha   90.00
_cell.angle_beta   90.00
_cell.angle_gamma   90.00
#
_symmetry.space_group_name_H-M   'P 1'
#
loop_
_entity.id
_entity.type
_entity.pdbx_description
1 polymer ?
#
loop_
_entity_poly.entity_id
_entity_poly.type
_entity_poly.pdbx_seq_one_letter_code
_entity_poly.pdbx_strand_id
1 'polypeptide(L)'
;MNRRFWLKSAAFAATILGVAGAAGCFTLRGRTGADITQASGRRLERMLASPHFKDGFFHNLEPVTVMTRKRSSWLSMAAFFLEDDTGQKPDKALPVIHDDYHHLPEGSMVWFGHSSFLLRKDGLTIAIDPVFHDASPVPGFFKP
;
A
#
# COMPACT_ATOMS: atom_id res chain seq x y z
N MET A 1 -8.27 -33.52 35.61
CA MET A 1 -8.63 -32.26 34.91
C MET A 1 -7.43 -31.32 34.96
N ASN A 2 -6.76 -31.08 33.81
CA ASN A 2 -5.35 -30.67 33.79
C ASN A 2 -5.15 -29.15 33.80
N ARG A 3 -4.70 -28.61 34.94
CA ARG A 3 -4.29 -27.20 35.15
C ARG A 3 -3.33 -26.65 34.09
N ARG A 4 -2.51 -27.51 33.49
CA ARG A 4 -1.55 -27.17 32.42
C ARG A 4 -2.22 -26.83 31.08
N PHE A 5 -3.43 -27.33 30.84
CA PHE A 5 -4.22 -26.99 29.65
C PHE A 5 -4.79 -25.57 29.77
N TRP A 6 -5.41 -25.24 30.91
CA TRP A 6 -5.97 -23.91 31.18
C TRP A 6 -4.93 -22.78 31.17
N LEU A 7 -3.74 -23.03 31.71
CA LEU A 7 -2.65 -22.05 31.69
C LEU A 7 -2.15 -21.77 30.26
N LYS A 8 -2.10 -22.78 29.40
CA LYS A 8 -1.72 -22.63 27.98
C LYS A 8 -2.82 -21.91 27.17
N SER A 9 -4.08 -22.23 27.44
CA SER A 9 -5.23 -21.57 26.78
C SER A 9 -5.37 -20.10 27.20
N ALA A 10 -5.12 -19.78 28.47
CA ALA A 10 -5.14 -18.40 28.96
C ALA A 10 -3.99 -17.55 28.39
N ALA A 11 -2.79 -18.12 28.26
CA ALA A 11 -1.66 -17.44 27.63
C ALA A 11 -1.91 -17.17 26.13
N PHE A 12 -2.53 -18.12 25.42
CA PHE A 12 -2.91 -17.94 24.02
C PHE A 12 -3.98 -16.85 23.85
N ALA A 13 -5.01 -16.84 24.69
CA ALA A 13 -6.06 -15.81 24.68
C ALA A 13 -5.49 -14.41 25.00
N ALA A 14 -4.57 -14.30 25.96
CA ALA A 14 -3.89 -13.04 26.28
C ALA A 14 -3.01 -12.52 25.14
N THR A 15 -2.40 -13.42 24.36
CA THR A 15 -1.59 -13.06 23.19
C THR A 15 -2.49 -12.51 22.05
N ILE A 16 -3.64 -13.14 21.81
CA ILE A 16 -4.63 -12.65 20.82
C ILE A 16 -5.20 -11.29 21.24
N LEU A 17 -5.54 -11.11 22.51
CA LEU A 17 -6.00 -9.82 23.06
C LEU A 17 -4.93 -8.73 22.98
N GLY A 18 -3.66 -9.07 23.21
CA GLY A 18 -2.54 -8.14 23.07
C GLY A 18 -2.33 -7.69 21.62
N VAL A 19 -2.40 -8.61 20.65
CA VAL A 19 -2.30 -8.29 19.22
C VAL A 19 -3.51 -7.48 18.75
N ALA A 20 -4.72 -7.81 19.21
CA ALA A 20 -5.93 -7.04 18.90
C ALA A 20 -5.90 -5.63 19.52
N GLY A 21 -5.36 -5.49 20.74
CA GLY A 21 -5.17 -4.19 21.40
C GLY A 21 -4.15 -3.31 20.68
N ALA A 22 -3.03 -3.89 20.22
CA ALA A 22 -2.04 -3.18 19.41
C ALA A 22 -2.60 -2.75 18.04
N ALA A 23 -3.38 -3.62 17.39
CA ALA A 23 -4.09 -3.29 16.15
C ALA A 23 -5.14 -2.19 16.36
N GLY A 24 -5.86 -2.22 17.48
CA GLY A 24 -6.82 -1.16 17.87
C GLY A 24 -6.17 0.20 18.13
N CYS A 25 -4.96 0.20 18.70
CA CYS A 25 -4.19 1.44 18.91
C CYS A 25 -3.67 2.03 17.59
N PHE A 26 -3.38 1.17 16.60
CA PHE A 26 -2.98 1.59 15.26
C PHE A 26 -4.16 2.16 14.45
N THR A 27 -5.37 1.60 14.59
CA THR A 27 -6.57 2.11 13.90
C THR A 27 -7.08 3.42 14.50
N LEU A 28 -6.87 3.67 15.81
CA LEU A 28 -7.16 4.98 16.44
C LEU A 28 -6.18 6.09 16.01
N ARG A 29 -5.01 5.73 15.46
CA ARG A 29 -4.10 6.66 14.76
C ARG A 29 -4.47 6.86 13.28
N GLY A 30 -5.56 6.26 12.82
CA GLY A 30 -6.04 6.32 11.45
C GLY A 30 -6.63 7.67 11.06
N ARG A 31 -5.77 8.67 10.85
CA ARG A 31 -6.02 9.74 9.88
C ARG A 31 -4.75 9.91 9.07
N THR A 32 -4.73 9.28 7.90
CA THR A 32 -3.69 9.40 6.88
C THR A 32 -3.69 10.81 6.30
N GLY A 33 -3.13 11.74 7.07
CA GLY A 33 -2.64 13.04 6.65
C GLY A 33 -1.22 13.18 7.20
N ALA A 34 -0.36 13.96 6.55
CA ALA A 34 1.01 14.17 6.99
C ALA A 34 1.05 14.60 8.47
N ASP A 35 1.35 13.65 9.35
CA ASP A 35 1.40 13.89 10.78
C ASP A 35 2.55 14.87 11.04
N ILE A 36 2.19 16.09 11.45
CA ILE A 36 3.13 17.17 11.71
C ILE A 36 4.19 16.77 12.74
N THR A 37 3.88 15.80 13.60
CA THR A 37 4.81 15.30 14.62
C THR A 37 6.04 14.60 14.03
N GLN A 38 5.99 14.20 12.75
CA GLN A 38 7.10 13.57 12.04
C GLN A 38 7.95 14.55 11.21
N ALA A 39 7.63 15.85 11.20
CA ALA A 39 8.36 16.86 10.45
C ALA A 39 9.19 17.76 11.37
N SER A 40 10.43 18.07 10.97
CA SER A 40 11.33 18.96 11.70
C SER A 40 12.11 19.89 10.77
N GLY A 41 12.65 20.98 11.33
CA GLY A 41 13.47 21.96 10.63
C GLY A 41 12.80 22.55 9.38
N ARG A 42 13.57 22.67 8.29
CA ARG A 42 13.12 23.23 7.00
C ARG A 42 11.85 22.60 6.44
N ARG A 43 11.63 21.30 6.71
CA ARG A 43 10.42 20.59 6.25
C ARG A 43 9.19 21.09 6.98
N LEU A 44 9.30 21.29 8.30
CA LEU A 44 8.21 21.80 9.12
C LEU A 44 7.88 23.25 8.74
N GLU A 45 8.89 24.10 8.56
CA GLU A 45 8.71 25.48 8.08
C GLU A 45 7.91 25.51 6.76
N ARG A 46 8.27 24.66 5.81
CA ARG A 46 7.59 24.57 4.50
C ARG A 46 6.16 24.04 4.62
N MET A 47 5.91 23.10 5.54
CA MET A 47 4.57 22.59 5.80
C MET A 47 3.68 23.69 6.39
N LEU A 48 4.16 24.41 7.41
CA LEU A 48 3.43 25.50 8.06
C LEU A 48 3.19 26.70 7.12
N ALA A 49 4.09 26.93 6.17
CA ALA A 49 3.92 27.97 5.16
C ALA A 49 2.89 27.62 4.07
N SER A 50 2.44 26.37 3.98
CA SER A 50 1.48 25.94 2.96
C SER A 50 0.07 26.44 3.27
N PRO A 51 -0.65 27.06 2.32
CA PRO A 51 -2.05 27.46 2.52
C PRO A 51 -2.99 26.26 2.68
N HIS A 52 -2.53 25.06 2.31
CA HIS A 52 -3.26 23.79 2.45
C HIS A 52 -3.01 23.10 3.79
N PHE A 53 -2.14 23.64 4.63
CA PHE A 53 -1.88 23.08 5.95
C PHE A 53 -2.65 23.88 7.01
N LYS A 54 -3.73 23.29 7.55
CA LYS A 54 -4.63 23.93 8.52
C LYS A 54 -5.03 22.95 9.60
N ASP A 55 -5.17 23.44 10.83
CA ASP A 55 -5.58 22.65 12.00
C ASP A 55 -4.67 21.42 12.27
N GLY A 56 -3.38 21.52 11.90
CA GLY A 56 -2.41 20.45 12.06
C GLY A 56 -2.45 19.37 10.98
N PHE A 57 -3.25 19.53 9.91
CA PHE A 57 -3.37 18.57 8.81
C PHE A 57 -3.27 19.23 7.44
N PHE A 58 -2.86 18.44 6.46
CA PHE A 58 -2.91 18.84 5.05
C PHE A 58 -4.31 18.58 4.48
N HIS A 59 -4.88 19.61 3.84
CA HIS A 59 -6.17 19.57 3.16
C HIS A 59 -5.94 19.55 1.65
N ASN A 60 -6.40 18.49 0.99
CA ASN A 60 -6.34 18.39 -0.47
C ASN A 60 -7.17 19.50 -1.13
N LEU A 61 -6.74 19.96 -2.31
CA LEU A 61 -7.47 20.94 -3.13
C LEU A 61 -8.85 20.42 -3.53
N GLU A 62 -8.88 19.17 -4.00
CA GLU A 62 -10.09 18.47 -4.36
C GLU A 62 -10.45 17.47 -3.25
N PRO A 63 -11.71 17.45 -2.78
CA PRO A 63 -12.14 16.51 -1.75
C PRO A 63 -12.11 15.08 -2.29
N VAL A 64 -11.13 14.31 -1.83
CA VAL A 64 -11.04 12.88 -2.16
C VAL A 64 -11.91 12.10 -1.17
N THR A 65 -12.97 11.49 -1.71
CA THR A 65 -13.76 10.53 -0.92
C THR A 65 -12.99 9.20 -0.88
N VAL A 66 -12.21 8.99 0.19
CA VAL A 66 -11.37 7.78 0.36
C VAL A 66 -12.20 6.50 0.53
N MET A 67 -13.46 6.62 0.98
CA MET A 67 -14.39 5.50 1.13
C MET A 67 -15.66 5.72 0.31
N THR A 68 -15.71 5.14 -0.88
CA THR A 68 -16.92 5.11 -1.72
C THR A 68 -17.93 4.06 -1.24
N ARG A 69 -17.51 3.09 -0.41
CA ARG A 69 -18.35 1.96 0.05
C ARG A 69 -18.95 2.26 1.44
N LYS A 70 -20.28 2.25 1.56
CA LYS A 70 -21.02 2.34 2.84
C LYS A 70 -20.84 1.13 3.78
N ARG A 71 -19.88 0.23 3.50
CA ARG A 71 -19.64 -0.98 4.30
C ARG A 71 -18.57 -0.69 5.36
N SER A 72 -18.74 -1.25 6.55
CA SER A 72 -17.70 -1.27 7.60
C SER A 72 -16.38 -1.79 7.02
N SER A 73 -15.25 -1.13 7.35
CA SER A 73 -13.91 -1.51 6.87
C SER A 73 -13.57 -2.96 7.20
N TRP A 74 -14.03 -3.47 8.34
CA TRP A 74 -13.88 -4.87 8.74
C TRP A 74 -14.63 -5.84 7.83
N LEU A 75 -15.85 -5.48 7.42
CA LEU A 75 -16.67 -6.31 6.54
C LEU A 75 -16.09 -6.34 5.13
N SER A 76 -15.50 -5.22 4.68
CA SER A 76 -14.81 -5.14 3.38
C SER A 76 -13.51 -5.94 3.38
N MET A 77 -12.76 -5.90 4.48
CA MET A 77 -11.55 -6.72 4.65
C MET A 77 -11.90 -8.22 4.69
N ALA A 78 -12.90 -8.61 5.49
CA ALA A 78 -13.35 -10.00 5.56
C ALA A 78 -13.88 -10.48 4.21
N ALA A 79 -14.62 -9.63 3.50
CA ALA A 79 -15.07 -9.93 2.14
C ALA A 79 -13.87 -10.16 1.21
N PHE A 80 -12.87 -9.29 1.20
CA PHE A 80 -11.68 -9.46 0.36
C PHE A 80 -10.97 -10.81 0.57
N PHE A 81 -10.90 -11.33 1.80
CA PHE A 81 -10.30 -12.64 2.08
C PHE A 81 -11.20 -13.84 1.74
N LEU A 82 -12.52 -13.63 1.63
CA LEU A 82 -13.52 -14.67 1.35
C LEU A 82 -14.07 -14.58 -0.08
N GLU A 83 -13.69 -13.54 -0.82
CA GLU A 83 -14.14 -13.28 -2.18
C GLU A 83 -13.46 -14.27 -3.11
N ASP A 84 -14.26 -14.80 -4.04
CA ASP A 84 -13.80 -15.77 -5.02
C ASP A 84 -12.77 -15.10 -5.95
N ASP A 85 -11.62 -15.75 -6.14
CA ASP A 85 -10.55 -15.26 -7.01
C ASP A 85 -10.67 -15.75 -8.45
N THR A 86 -11.79 -16.41 -8.78
CA THR A 86 -12.10 -16.88 -10.14
C THR A 86 -11.98 -15.74 -11.17
N GLY A 87 -11.12 -15.96 -12.17
CA GLY A 87 -10.89 -15.02 -13.26
C GLY A 87 -9.93 -13.86 -12.95
N GLN A 88 -9.34 -13.78 -11.75
CA GLN A 88 -8.31 -12.77 -11.45
C GLN A 88 -6.96 -13.08 -12.11
N LYS A 89 -6.71 -14.36 -12.41
CA LYS A 89 -5.50 -14.83 -13.08
C LYS A 89 -5.85 -15.34 -14.47
N PRO A 90 -5.07 -14.98 -15.50
CA PRO A 90 -5.29 -15.49 -16.83
C PRO A 90 -5.01 -17.00 -16.87
N ASP A 91 -5.86 -17.77 -17.55
CA ASP A 91 -5.71 -19.23 -17.69
C ASP A 91 -4.42 -19.65 -18.40
N LYS A 92 -3.84 -18.73 -19.17
CA LYS A 92 -2.59 -18.92 -19.90
C LYS A 92 -1.66 -17.76 -19.59
N ALA A 93 -0.36 -18.06 -19.60
CA ALA A 93 0.66 -17.03 -19.48
C ALA A 93 0.47 -15.96 -20.57
N LEU A 94 0.54 -14.68 -20.17
CA LEU A 94 0.57 -13.58 -21.11
C LEU A 94 1.90 -13.60 -21.88
N PRO A 95 1.90 -13.27 -23.19
CA PRO A 95 3.14 -13.22 -23.95
C PRO A 95 4.03 -12.11 -23.40
N VAL A 96 5.29 -12.45 -23.11
CA VAL A 96 6.31 -11.49 -22.66
C VAL A 96 7.33 -11.31 -23.78
N ILE A 97 7.41 -10.09 -24.31
CA ILE A 97 8.36 -9.72 -25.35
C ILE A 97 9.64 -9.25 -24.67
N HIS A 98 10.77 -9.83 -25.07
CA HIS A 98 12.09 -9.39 -24.64
C HIS A 98 12.75 -8.69 -25.82
N ASP A 99 13.09 -7.43 -25.65
CA ASP A 99 13.69 -6.59 -26.68
C ASP A 99 14.93 -5.88 -26.15
N ASP A 100 15.71 -5.24 -27.03
CA ASP A 100 16.85 -4.43 -26.60
C ASP A 100 16.38 -3.07 -26.06
N TYR A 101 16.38 -2.92 -24.73
CA TYR A 101 15.98 -1.70 -24.05
C TYR A 101 17.07 -0.62 -24.01
N HIS A 102 18.31 -0.92 -24.41
CA HIS A 102 19.40 0.05 -24.43
C HIS A 102 19.31 1.01 -25.62
N HIS A 103 18.71 0.56 -26.73
CA HIS A 103 18.66 1.30 -28.00
C HIS A 103 17.22 1.57 -28.45
N LEU A 104 16.39 2.06 -27.53
CA LEU A 104 15.01 2.42 -27.85
C LEU A 104 14.94 3.64 -28.80
N PRO A 105 14.14 3.57 -29.87
CA PRO A 105 13.86 4.72 -30.73
C PRO A 105 13.25 5.88 -29.96
N GLU A 106 13.44 7.09 -30.48
CA GLU A 106 12.86 8.30 -29.90
C GLU A 106 11.31 8.23 -29.95
N GLY A 107 10.66 8.56 -28.82
CA GLY A 107 9.20 8.45 -28.67
C GLY A 107 8.70 7.06 -28.25
N SER A 108 9.58 6.09 -27.98
CA SER A 108 9.18 4.75 -27.56
C SER A 108 8.66 4.71 -26.12
N MET A 109 7.69 3.83 -25.88
CA MET A 109 7.22 3.46 -24.55
C MET A 109 7.18 1.94 -24.42
N VAL A 110 7.86 1.41 -23.40
CA VAL A 110 7.84 -0.02 -23.06
C VAL A 110 7.06 -0.18 -21.76
N TRP A 111 6.16 -1.16 -21.72
CA TRP A 111 5.41 -1.53 -20.52
C TRP A 111 5.98 -2.82 -19.93
N PHE A 112 6.44 -2.77 -18.68
CA PHE A 112 7.01 -3.92 -17.98
C PHE A 112 5.98 -4.67 -17.11
N GLY A 113 4.71 -4.27 -17.17
CA GLY A 113 3.65 -4.79 -16.30
C GLY A 113 3.36 -3.86 -15.13
N HIS A 114 2.21 -4.08 -14.48
CA HIS A 114 1.69 -3.21 -13.42
C HIS A 114 1.69 -1.73 -13.86
N SER A 115 2.28 -0.84 -13.06
CA SER A 115 2.46 0.59 -13.32
C SER A 115 3.86 0.93 -13.85
N SER A 116 4.70 -0.05 -14.19
CA SER A 116 6.10 0.15 -14.58
C SER A 116 6.25 0.40 -16.09
N PHE A 117 6.81 1.55 -16.45
CA PHE A 117 7.06 1.94 -17.85
C PHE A 117 8.49 2.45 -18.06
N LEU A 118 8.98 2.29 -19.28
CA LEU A 118 10.18 2.95 -19.79
C LEU A 118 9.81 3.86 -20.95
N LEU A 119 10.12 5.15 -20.83
CA LEU A 119 9.83 6.16 -21.85
C LEU A 119 11.13 6.71 -22.42
N ARG A 120 11.25 6.74 -23.75
CA ARG A 120 12.31 7.44 -24.48
C ARG A 120 11.74 8.74 -25.05
N LYS A 121 12.17 9.89 -24.53
CA LYS A 121 11.66 11.19 -24.96
C LYS A 121 12.69 12.31 -24.77
N ASP A 122 12.81 13.18 -25.78
CA ASP A 122 13.72 14.31 -25.85
C ASP A 122 15.18 13.90 -25.55
N GLY A 123 15.60 12.73 -26.04
CA GLY A 123 16.93 12.15 -25.77
C GLY A 123 17.12 11.59 -24.36
N LEU A 124 16.10 11.65 -23.50
CA LEU A 124 16.08 11.07 -22.16
C LEU A 124 15.46 9.68 -22.15
N THR A 125 15.96 8.83 -21.27
CA THR A 125 15.36 7.53 -20.93
C THR A 125 14.85 7.60 -19.51
N ILE A 126 13.53 7.49 -19.33
CA ILE A 126 12.84 7.73 -18.07
C ILE A 126 12.14 6.43 -17.63
N ALA A 127 12.49 5.93 -16.45
CA ALA A 127 11.75 4.87 -15.80
C ALA A 127 10.63 5.46 -14.94
N ILE A 128 9.39 5.03 -15.19
CA ILE A 128 8.20 5.46 -14.45
C ILE A 128 7.77 4.30 -13.57
N ASP A 129 7.68 4.56 -12.27
CA ASP A 129 7.28 3.61 -11.21
C ASP A 129 7.93 2.21 -11.35
N PRO A 130 9.27 2.11 -11.22
CA PRO A 130 10.00 0.87 -11.47
C PRO A 130 9.79 -0.15 -10.33
N VAL A 131 8.86 -1.08 -10.52
CA VAL A 131 8.54 -2.17 -9.59
C VAL A 131 8.96 -3.49 -10.21
N PHE A 132 10.20 -3.91 -9.94
CA PHE A 132 10.78 -5.14 -10.49
C PHE A 132 10.82 -6.31 -9.50
N HIS A 133 10.35 -6.09 -8.28
CA HIS A 133 10.31 -7.07 -7.20
C HIS A 133 8.93 -7.02 -6.52
N ASP A 134 8.67 -8.01 -5.67
CA ASP A 134 7.43 -8.11 -4.92
C ASP A 134 7.13 -6.79 -4.17
N ALA A 135 5.95 -6.23 -4.43
CA ALA A 135 5.54 -4.93 -3.91
C ALA A 135 5.00 -5.00 -2.47
N SER A 136 5.18 -6.13 -1.79
CA SER A 136 4.73 -6.31 -0.42
C SER A 136 5.82 -6.00 0.61
N PRO A 137 5.52 -5.17 1.62
CA PRO A 137 6.42 -4.96 2.75
C PRO A 137 6.44 -6.16 3.72
N VAL A 138 5.59 -7.18 3.50
CA VAL A 138 5.48 -8.36 4.35
C VAL A 138 6.05 -9.57 3.61
N PRO A 139 7.23 -10.08 4.01
CA PRO A 139 7.85 -11.23 3.36
C PRO A 139 6.91 -12.45 3.36
N GLY A 140 6.71 -13.07 2.20
CA GLY A 140 6.05 -14.38 2.06
C GLY A 140 4.51 -14.35 2.03
N PHE A 141 3.88 -13.20 2.19
CA PHE A 141 2.42 -13.07 2.03
C PHE A 141 1.99 -12.87 0.58
N PHE A 142 2.89 -12.30 -0.23
CA PHE A 142 2.72 -12.16 -1.66
C PHE A 142 3.89 -12.94 -2.27
N LYS A 143 3.56 -13.81 -3.21
CA LYS A 143 4.53 -14.40 -4.13
C LYS A 143 4.08 -13.96 -5.51
N PRO A 144 5.01 -13.63 -6.41
CA PRO A 144 4.66 -13.33 -7.80
C PRO A 144 3.86 -14.48 -8.42
#